data_AF-A0A7C4A235-F1
#
_entry.id   AF-A0A7C4A235-F1
#
_cell.length_a   1.000
_cell.length_b   1.000
_cell.length_c   1.000
_cell.angle_alpha   90.00
_cell.angle_beta   90.00
_cell.angle_gamma   90.00
#
_symmetry.space_group_name_H-M   'P 1'
#
loop_
_entity.id
_entity.type
_entity.pdbx_description
1 polymer ?
#
loop_
_entity_poly.entity_id
_entity_poly.type
_entity_poly.pdbx_seq_one_letter_code
_entity_poly.pdbx_strand_id
1 'polypeptide(L)'
;MLSGRLRPDALDITGLVRIGLILAVLALAALLGRAATPRLALLVAAGMALLGLLARPHWGLVALIPSALCLPFAVGTGTQTSLNAAVLLVAALLGVWLLDMLRRGDVRLAPSPVNLPALAFVVVALLAFAAGQLPWNPFASTASLAAQAGGLATF
;
A
#
# COMPACT_ATOMS: atom_id res chain seq x y z
N MET A 1 -31.50 10.85 57.09
CA MET A 1 -31.34 12.25 56.69
C MET A 1 -29.96 12.39 56.06
N LEU A 2 -29.85 12.17 54.75
CA LEU A 2 -29.71 13.22 53.71
C LEU A 2 -28.34 13.88 53.71
N SER A 3 -27.44 13.42 52.83
CA SER A 3 -26.69 14.29 51.90
C SER A 3 -25.80 13.44 50.99
N GLY A 4 -26.42 12.74 50.04
CA GLY A 4 -25.71 12.26 48.85
C GLY A 4 -25.44 13.47 47.95
N ARG A 5 -24.27 14.09 48.09
CA ARG A 5 -23.83 15.15 47.19
C ARG A 5 -23.45 14.53 45.85
N LEU A 6 -24.42 14.50 44.94
CA LEU A 6 -24.18 14.43 43.49
C LEU A 6 -23.16 15.53 43.17
N ARG A 7 -21.96 15.15 42.72
CA ARG A 7 -21.03 16.08 42.11
C ARG A 7 -21.53 16.33 40.69
N PRO A 8 -22.03 17.53 40.36
CA PRO A 8 -22.20 17.91 38.98
C PRO A 8 -20.83 18.41 38.47
N ASP A 9 -20.67 18.59 37.17
CA ASP A 9 -19.64 19.48 36.60
C ASP A 9 -18.24 18.89 36.32
N ALA A 10 -18.14 17.57 36.14
CA ALA A 10 -17.41 17.11 34.96
C ALA A 10 -18.48 16.93 33.89
N LEU A 11 -18.85 18.02 33.18
CA LEU A 11 -19.42 17.87 31.85
C LEU A 11 -18.62 16.77 31.18
N ASP A 12 -19.29 15.76 30.66
CA ASP A 12 -18.66 14.59 30.08
C ASP A 12 -17.93 15.04 28.81
N ILE A 13 -16.77 15.69 28.97
CA ILE A 13 -16.01 16.39 27.92
C ILE A 13 -15.69 15.38 26.83
N THR A 14 -15.41 14.14 27.23
CA THR A 14 -15.29 12.97 26.37
C THR A 14 -16.56 12.71 25.55
N GLY A 15 -17.74 12.75 26.18
CA GLY A 15 -19.03 12.60 25.52
C GLY A 15 -19.36 13.75 24.56
N LEU A 16 -19.15 15.00 24.98
CA LEU A 16 -19.42 16.18 24.15
C LEU A 16 -18.47 16.27 22.96
N VAL A 17 -17.17 15.98 23.17
CA VAL A 17 -16.17 15.89 22.10
C VAL A 17 -16.52 14.75 21.14
N ARG A 18 -16.96 13.59 21.65
CA ARG A 18 -17.39 12.46 20.81
C ARG A 18 -18.61 12.82 19.96
N ILE A 19 -19.62 13.47 20.52
CA ILE A 19 -20.81 13.93 19.78
C ILE A 19 -20.40 14.96 18.72
N GLY A 20 -19.53 15.92 19.07
CA GLY A 20 -18.99 16.89 18.14
C GLY A 20 -18.25 16.23 16.97
N LEU A 21 -17.40 15.23 17.24
CA LEU A 21 -16.72 14.44 16.21
C LEU A 21 -17.70 13.70 15.31
N ILE A 22 -18.71 13.05 15.87
CA ILE A 22 -19.74 12.35 15.08
C ILE A 22 -20.46 13.32 14.15
N LEU A 23 -20.91 14.47 14.67
CA LEU A 23 -21.60 15.49 13.87
C LEU A 23 -20.70 16.09 12.79
N ALA A 24 -19.44 16.37 13.12
CA ALA A 24 -18.46 16.87 12.15
C ALA A 24 -18.20 15.86 11.02
N VAL A 25 -18.05 14.57 11.35
CA VAL A 25 -17.89 13.50 10.36
C VAL A 25 -19.12 13.37 9.48
N LEU A 26 -20.33 13.42 10.07
CA LEU A 26 -21.58 13.36 9.30
C LEU A 26 -21.75 14.58 8.39
N ALA A 27 -21.43 15.78 8.87
CA ALA A 27 -21.48 17.00 8.06
C ALA A 27 -20.47 16.95 6.91
N LEU A 28 -19.25 16.49 7.17
CA LEU A 28 -18.22 16.30 6.15
C LEU A 28 -18.66 15.27 5.09
N ALA A 29 -19.24 14.14 5.53
CA ALA A 29 -19.79 13.13 4.63
C ALA A 29 -20.93 13.68 3.76
N ALA A 30 -21.83 14.50 4.33
CA ALA A 30 -22.92 15.12 3.58
C ALA A 30 -22.41 16.16 2.55
N LEU A 31 -21.41 16.97 2.91
CA LEU A 31 -20.79 17.94 2.01
C LEU A 31 -20.02 17.26 0.87
N LEU A 32 -19.21 16.24 1.19
CA LEU A 32 -18.50 15.42 0.21
C LEU A 32 -19.49 14.69 -0.72
N GLY A 33 -20.62 14.22 -0.18
CA GLY A 33 -21.71 13.61 -0.94
C GLY A 33 -22.38 14.58 -1.93
N ARG A 34 -22.56 15.85 -1.56
CA ARG A 34 -23.11 16.88 -2.47
C ARG A 34 -22.17 17.26 -3.60
N ALA A 35 -20.86 17.23 -3.35
CA ALA A 35 -19.82 17.50 -4.36
C ALA A 35 -19.29 16.20 -5.00
N ALA A 36 -20.01 15.08 -4.85
CA ALA A 36 -19.54 13.77 -5.24
C ALA A 36 -19.40 13.68 -6.76
N THR A 37 -18.16 13.68 -7.20
CA THR A 37 -17.80 13.23 -8.54
C THR A 37 -17.31 11.78 -8.46
N PRO A 38 -17.39 11.00 -9.55
CA PRO A 38 -16.87 9.63 -9.59
C PRO A 38 -15.39 9.57 -9.17
N ARG A 39 -14.61 10.58 -9.57
CA ARG A 39 -13.20 10.73 -9.19
C ARG A 39 -13.00 10.91 -7.70
N LEU A 40 -13.79 11.78 -7.06
CA LEU A 40 -13.71 12.02 -5.62
C LEU A 40 -14.13 10.77 -4.82
N ALA A 41 -15.17 10.07 -5.26
CA ALA A 41 -15.57 8.79 -4.65
C ALA A 41 -14.46 7.74 -4.75
N LEU A 42 -13.80 7.62 -5.92
CA LEU A 42 -12.65 6.72 -6.11
C LEU A 42 -11.46 7.11 -5.22
N LEU A 43 -11.14 8.40 -5.10
CA LEU A 43 -10.05 8.87 -4.25
C LEU A 43 -10.32 8.58 -2.77
N VAL A 44 -11.55 8.80 -2.29
CA VAL A 44 -11.94 8.47 -0.92
C VAL A 44 -11.86 6.96 -0.68
N ALA A 45 -12.37 6.14 -1.61
CA ALA A 45 -12.28 4.69 -1.52
C ALA A 45 -10.82 4.21 -1.51
N ALA A 46 -9.97 4.75 -2.39
CA ALA A 46 -8.54 4.44 -2.44
C ALA A 46 -7.82 4.85 -1.15
N GLY A 47 -8.13 6.04 -0.62
CA GLY A 47 -7.58 6.50 0.65
C GLY A 47 -7.97 5.61 1.82
N MET A 48 -9.25 5.22 1.91
CA MET A 48 -9.74 4.28 2.93
C MET A 48 -9.07 2.91 2.81
N ALA A 49 -8.91 2.39 1.59
CA ALA A 49 -8.21 1.14 1.33
C ALA A 49 -6.73 1.21 1.76
N LEU A 50 -6.05 2.31 1.42
CA LEU A 50 -4.65 2.53 1.80
C LEU A 50 -4.48 2.63 3.32
N LEU A 51 -5.35 3.40 4.01
CA LEU A 51 -5.33 3.51 5.46
C LEU A 51 -5.63 2.16 6.14
N GLY A 52 -6.59 1.40 5.61
CA GLY A 52 -6.89 0.04 6.06
C GLY A 52 -5.69 -0.90 5.89
N LEU A 53 -5.01 -0.82 4.75
CA LEU A 53 -3.79 -1.59 4.45
C LEU A 53 -2.65 -1.22 5.40
N LEU A 54 -2.43 0.06 5.66
CA LEU A 54 -1.41 0.53 6.61
C LEU A 54 -1.74 0.11 8.06
N ALA A 55 -3.02 0.07 8.44
CA ALA A 55 -3.45 -0.36 9.76
C ALA A 55 -3.28 -1.88 9.96
N ARG A 56 -3.49 -2.67 8.90
CA ARG A 56 -3.35 -4.13 8.93
C ARG A 56 -2.74 -4.66 7.63
N PRO A 57 -1.40 -4.64 7.49
CA PRO A 57 -0.71 -5.01 6.25
C PRO A 57 -1.01 -6.41 5.74
N HIS A 58 -1.33 -7.35 6.64
CA HIS A 58 -1.65 -8.74 6.29
C HIS A 58 -2.89 -8.88 5.39
N TRP A 59 -3.84 -7.94 5.45
CA TRP A 59 -5.00 -7.95 4.54
C TRP A 59 -4.63 -7.63 3.11
N GLY A 60 -3.49 -6.96 2.89
CA GLY A 60 -2.99 -6.68 1.56
C GLY A 60 -2.83 -7.94 0.72
N LEU A 61 -2.19 -8.97 1.28
CA LEU A 61 -1.94 -10.23 0.56
C LEU A 61 -3.26 -10.91 0.17
N VAL A 62 -4.26 -10.87 1.05
CA VAL A 62 -5.59 -11.42 0.79
C VAL A 62 -6.31 -10.62 -0.30
N ALA A 63 -6.24 -9.29 -0.26
CA ALA A 63 -6.83 -8.41 -1.26
C ALA A 63 -6.14 -8.52 -2.62
N LEU A 64 -4.85 -8.85 -2.64
CA LEU A 64 -4.06 -8.96 -3.86
C LEU A 64 -4.57 -10.05 -4.80
N ILE A 65 -5.06 -11.17 -4.26
CA ILE A 65 -5.58 -12.31 -5.05
C ILE A 65 -6.77 -11.89 -5.94
N PRO A 66 -7.92 -11.41 -5.39
CA PRO A 66 -9.03 -10.97 -6.22
C PRO A 66 -8.66 -9.74 -7.04
N SER A 67 -7.80 -8.84 -6.55
CA SER A 67 -7.32 -7.70 -7.34
C SER A 67 -6.57 -8.15 -8.60
N ALA A 68 -5.69 -9.15 -8.48
CA ALA A 68 -4.93 -9.67 -9.61
C ALA A 68 -5.81 -10.37 -10.66
N LEU A 69 -6.90 -11.00 -10.23
CA LEU A 69 -7.83 -11.70 -11.12
C LEU A 69 -8.85 -10.76 -11.77
N CYS A 70 -9.32 -9.76 -11.05
CA CYS A 70 -10.43 -8.91 -11.49
C CYS A 70 -9.98 -7.59 -12.14
N LEU A 71 -8.75 -7.11 -11.91
CA LEU A 71 -8.27 -5.87 -12.54
C LEU A 71 -7.52 -6.19 -13.83
N PRO A 72 -8.11 -5.93 -15.01
CA PRO A 72 -7.40 -6.00 -16.30
C PRO A 72 -6.54 -4.75 -16.51
N PHE A 73 -5.83 -4.32 -15.46
CA PHE A 73 -4.96 -3.15 -15.53
C PHE A 73 -3.54 -3.63 -15.81
N ALA A 74 -2.97 -3.14 -16.91
CA ALA A 74 -1.59 -3.39 -17.26
C ALA A 74 -0.93 -2.07 -17.66
N VAL A 75 0.27 -1.84 -17.16
CA VAL A 75 1.08 -0.66 -17.48
C VAL A 75 2.03 -1.04 -18.61
N GLY A 76 1.94 -0.35 -19.74
CA GLY A 76 2.86 -0.57 -20.86
C GLY A 76 4.28 -0.15 -20.47
N THR A 77 5.28 -0.96 -20.81
CA THR A 77 6.69 -0.67 -20.49
C THR A 77 7.42 0.12 -21.59
N GLY A 78 6.67 0.67 -22.54
CA GLY A 78 7.22 1.33 -23.74
C GLY A 78 7.78 0.35 -24.78
N THR A 79 7.49 -0.94 -24.62
CA THR A 79 7.88 -2.06 -25.49
C THR A 79 6.64 -2.88 -25.83
N GLN A 80 6.77 -3.98 -26.57
CA GLN A 80 5.66 -4.90 -26.87
C GLN A 80 5.23 -5.76 -25.65
N THR A 81 5.56 -5.32 -24.44
CA THR A 81 5.25 -6.02 -23.19
C THR A 81 4.52 -5.09 -22.24
N SER A 82 3.62 -5.65 -21.44
CA SER A 82 2.86 -4.93 -20.43
C SER A 82 3.09 -5.57 -19.07
N LEU A 83 3.17 -4.72 -18.05
CA LEU A 83 3.32 -5.15 -16.67
C LEU A 83 1.95 -5.22 -16.01
N ASN A 84 1.59 -6.38 -15.45
CA ASN A 84 0.33 -6.54 -14.75
C ASN A 84 0.31 -5.69 -13.47
N ALA A 85 -0.82 -5.04 -13.17
CA ALA A 85 -1.00 -4.26 -11.95
C ALA A 85 -0.70 -5.03 -10.67
N ALA A 86 -0.99 -6.33 -10.65
CA ALA A 86 -0.70 -7.21 -9.53
C ALA A 86 0.78 -7.19 -9.16
N VAL A 87 1.68 -7.19 -10.15
CA VAL A 87 3.13 -7.15 -9.93
C VAL A 87 3.52 -5.84 -9.22
N LEU A 88 2.97 -4.71 -9.66
CA LEU A 88 3.16 -3.42 -9.01
C LEU A 88 2.58 -3.38 -7.60
N LEU A 89 1.42 -3.99 -7.39
CA LEU A 89 0.78 -4.09 -6.07
C LEU A 89 1.60 -4.95 -5.12
N VAL A 90 2.19 -6.07 -5.57
CA VAL A 90 3.09 -6.89 -4.74
C VAL A 90 4.28 -6.05 -4.27
N ALA A 91 4.94 -5.34 -5.20
CA ALA A 91 6.06 -4.47 -4.86
C ALA A 91 5.65 -3.36 -3.86
N ALA A 92 4.47 -2.76 -4.06
CA ALA A 92 3.93 -1.74 -3.16
C ALA A 92 3.63 -2.31 -1.77
N LEU A 93 3.02 -3.50 -1.68
CA LEU A 93 2.76 -4.20 -0.41
C LEU A 93 4.04 -4.54 0.33
N LEU A 94 5.06 -5.02 -0.39
CA LEU A 94 6.38 -5.29 0.18
C LEU A 94 6.98 -4.02 0.78
N GLY A 95 6.89 -2.89 0.06
CA GLY A 95 7.32 -1.59 0.55
C GLY A 95 6.55 -1.13 1.80
N VAL A 96 5.23 -1.25 1.81
CA VAL A 96 4.38 -0.93 2.97
C VAL A 96 4.75 -1.78 4.17
N TRP A 97 4.95 -3.08 3.95
CA TRP A 97 5.33 -4.01 5.01
C TRP A 97 6.70 -3.68 5.58
N LEU A 98 7.69 -3.38 4.72
CA LEU A 98 9.02 -2.94 5.14
C LEU A 98 8.92 -1.65 5.96
N LEU A 99 8.18 -0.64 5.49
CA LEU A 99 7.97 0.60 6.22
C LEU A 99 7.30 0.39 7.58
N ASP A 100 6.34 -0.54 7.70
CA ASP A 100 5.72 -0.90 8.98
C ASP A 100 6.75 -1.51 9.95
N MET A 101 7.63 -2.38 9.45
CA MET A 101 8.73 -2.94 10.27
C MET A 101 9.72 -1.86 10.74
N LEU A 102 10.13 -0.97 9.83
CA LEU A 102 11.00 0.17 10.20
C LEU A 102 10.32 1.09 11.22
N ARG A 103 9.03 1.39 11.04
CA ARG A 103 8.25 2.22 11.97
C ARG A 103 8.17 1.59 13.37
N ARG A 104 8.06 0.26 13.45
CA ARG A 104 8.06 -0.48 14.72
C ARG A 104 9.45 -0.61 15.33
N GLY A 105 10.51 -0.33 14.57
CA GLY A 105 11.90 -0.52 14.98
C GLY A 105 12.29 -2.01 15.07
N ASP A 106 11.49 -2.91 14.50
CA ASP A 106 11.69 -4.36 14.59
C ASP A 106 11.79 -4.98 13.20
N VAL A 107 12.97 -4.87 12.59
CA VAL A 107 13.26 -5.44 11.27
C VAL A 107 13.67 -6.90 11.43
N ARG A 108 12.68 -7.77 11.66
CA ARG A 108 12.87 -9.21 11.80
C ARG A 108 12.01 -9.99 10.82
N LEU A 109 12.66 -10.70 9.91
CA LEU A 109 12.00 -11.70 9.07
C LEU A 109 11.62 -12.91 9.93
N ALA A 110 10.47 -13.52 9.65
CA ALA A 110 10.12 -14.79 10.26
C ALA A 110 11.19 -15.84 9.90
N PRO A 111 11.75 -16.58 10.87
CA PRO A 111 12.81 -17.54 10.59
C PRO A 111 12.29 -18.65 9.69
N SER A 112 12.85 -18.74 8.48
CA SER A 112 12.49 -19.75 7.48
C SER A 112 13.74 -20.13 6.68
N PRO A 113 13.94 -21.43 6.38
CA PRO A 113 15.06 -21.87 5.54
C PRO A 113 15.00 -21.30 4.12
N VAL A 114 13.84 -20.80 3.70
CA VAL A 114 13.62 -20.21 2.36
C VAL A 114 14.14 -18.77 2.27
N ASN A 115 14.35 -18.09 3.40
CA ASN A 115 14.76 -16.68 3.39
C ASN A 115 16.13 -16.47 2.75
N LEU A 116 17.10 -17.35 3.04
CA LEU A 116 18.45 -17.21 2.51
C LEU A 116 18.50 -17.44 0.98
N PRO A 117 17.91 -18.52 0.43
CA PRO A 117 17.77 -18.68 -1.02
C PRO A 117 17.04 -17.50 -1.69
N ALA A 118 15.95 -17.03 -1.10
CA ALA A 118 15.17 -15.91 -1.64
C ALA A 118 15.99 -14.61 -1.66
N LEU A 119 16.72 -14.31 -0.59
CA LEU A 119 17.58 -13.13 -0.53
C LEU A 119 18.73 -13.22 -1.53
N ALA A 120 19.37 -14.39 -1.65
CA ALA A 120 20.42 -14.62 -2.64
C ALA A 120 19.87 -14.42 -4.06
N PHE A 121 18.67 -14.93 -4.34
CA PHE A 121 18.01 -14.75 -5.63
C PHE A 121 17.72 -13.27 -5.92
N VAL A 122 17.18 -12.52 -4.96
CA VAL A 122 16.95 -11.07 -5.09
C VAL A 122 18.26 -10.33 -5.38
N VAL A 123 19.33 -10.64 -4.66
CA VAL A 123 20.65 -10.03 -4.88
C VAL A 123 21.16 -10.32 -6.29
N VAL A 124 21.08 -11.58 -6.74
CA VAL A 124 21.49 -11.98 -8.09
C VAL A 124 20.65 -11.29 -9.15
N ALA A 125 19.33 -11.18 -8.96
CA ALA A 125 18.43 -10.48 -9.88
C ALA A 125 18.78 -8.98 -9.97
N LEU A 126 19.08 -8.32 -8.86
CA LEU A 126 19.52 -6.92 -8.85
C LEU A 126 20.88 -6.73 -9.54
N LEU A 127 21.83 -7.64 -9.33
CA LEU A 127 23.12 -7.61 -10.02
C LEU A 127 22.96 -7.84 -11.53
N ALA A 128 22.11 -8.78 -11.93
CA ALA A 128 21.79 -9.04 -13.33
C ALA A 128 21.09 -7.84 -13.98
N PHE A 129 20.16 -7.18 -13.27
CA PHE A 129 19.54 -5.93 -13.72
C PHE A 129 20.57 -4.83 -13.92
N ALA A 130 21.48 -4.61 -12.95
CA ALA A 130 22.53 -3.61 -13.07
C ALA A 130 23.49 -3.93 -14.23
N ALA A 131 23.88 -5.19 -14.37
CA ALA A 131 24.70 -5.67 -15.49
C ALA A 131 23.99 -5.46 -16.84
N GLY A 132 22.67 -5.66 -16.91
CA GLY A 132 21.85 -5.47 -18.11
C GLY A 132 21.78 -4.01 -18.60
N GLN A 133 22.10 -3.03 -17.74
CA GLN A 133 22.17 -1.62 -18.13
C GLN A 133 23.48 -1.24 -18.85
N LEU A 134 24.50 -2.11 -18.83
CA LEU A 134 25.76 -1.83 -19.50
C LEU A 134 25.63 -2.07 -21.02
N PRO A 135 26.21 -1.20 -21.87
CA PRO A 135 26.18 -1.34 -23.32
C PRO A 135 27.23 -2.36 -23.78
N TRP A 136 26.99 -3.65 -23.51
CA TRP A 136 27.89 -4.74 -23.89
C TRP A 136 28.01 -4.94 -25.40
N ASN A 137 26.98 -4.54 -26.15
CA ASN A 137 26.92 -4.71 -27.59
C ASN A 137 27.03 -3.34 -28.29
N PRO A 138 28.15 -3.03 -28.97
CA PRO A 138 28.38 -1.71 -29.56
C PRO A 138 27.39 -1.33 -30.67
N PHE A 139 26.63 -2.30 -31.18
CA PHE A 139 25.66 -2.11 -32.26
C PHE A 139 24.20 -2.15 -31.82
N ALA A 140 23.93 -2.35 -30.53
CA ALA A 140 22.56 -2.43 -30.01
C ALA A 140 22.40 -1.54 -28.77
N SER A 141 21.20 -0.97 -28.61
CA SER A 141 20.83 -0.26 -27.39
C SER A 141 20.30 -1.23 -26.34
N THR A 142 20.51 -0.89 -25.08
CA THR A 142 19.88 -1.58 -23.95
C THR A 142 18.37 -1.37 -23.98
N ALA A 143 17.62 -2.34 -23.45
CA ALA A 143 16.18 -2.21 -23.33
C ALA A 143 15.79 -0.99 -22.46
N SER A 144 14.58 -0.46 -22.62
CA SER A 144 14.10 0.65 -21.79
C SER A 144 14.16 0.29 -20.31
N LEU A 145 14.41 1.28 -19.44
CA LEU A 145 14.42 1.06 -17.99
C LEU A 145 13.10 0.44 -17.49
N ALA A 146 11.97 0.86 -18.07
CA ALA A 146 10.67 0.31 -17.75
C ALA A 146 10.54 -1.17 -18.12
N ALA A 147 11.08 -1.59 -19.27
CA ALA A 147 11.07 -3.00 -19.67
C ALA A 147 11.97 -3.86 -18.77
N GLN A 148 13.17 -3.36 -18.45
CA GLN A 148 14.09 -4.06 -17.56
C GLN A 148 13.57 -4.14 -16.11
N ALA A 149 12.94 -3.06 -15.62
CA ALA A 149 12.30 -3.04 -14.31
C ALA A 149 11.09 -3.98 -14.27
N GLY A 150 10.34 -4.09 -15.37
CA GLY A 150 9.27 -5.08 -15.50
C GLY A 150 9.80 -6.52 -15.44
N GLY A 151 10.94 -6.78 -16.07
CA GLY A 151 11.66 -8.05 -15.94
C GLY A 151 12.04 -8.34 -14.49
N LEU A 152 12.72 -7.40 -13.83
CA LEU A 152 13.12 -7.51 -12.43
C LEU A 152 11.92 -7.75 -11.50
N ALA A 153 10.79 -7.10 -11.73
CA ALA A 153 9.61 -7.26 -10.88
C ALA A 153 8.90 -8.61 -11.05
N THR A 154 9.18 -9.35 -12.11
CA THR A 154 8.59 -10.68 -12.37
C THR A 154 9.37 -11.82 -11.71
N PHE A 155 10.65 -11.57 -11.38
CA PHE A 155 11.54 -12.52 -10.72
C PHE A 155 11.67 -12.16 -9.25
#